data_AF-A0AAE0E8F1-F1
#
_entry.id   AF-A0AAE0E8F1-F1
#
_cell.length_a   1.000
_cell.length_b   1.000
_cell.length_c   1.000
_cell.angle_alpha   90.00
_cell.angle_beta   90.00
_cell.angle_gamma   90.00
#
_symmetry.space_group_name_H-M   'P 1'
#
loop_
_entity.id
_entity.type
_entity.pdbx_description
1 polymer ?
#
loop_
_entity_poly.entity_id
_entity_poly.type
_entity_poly.pdbx_seq_one_letter_code
_entity_poly.pdbx_strand_id
1 'polypeptide(L)'
;MLSVLVENMGLLCSRNRRYSAADAEENAQTEEIERRIEQETKAEKHIQKLLLLGAGESGKSTIFKQIKLLFQTGFDEAELRSYIPVIHANVYQTIKVRNT
;
A
#
# COMPACT_ATOMS: atom_id res chain seq x y z
N MET A 1 54.53 33.61 11.36
CA MET A 1 53.95 33.02 12.58
C MET A 1 52.57 33.63 12.84
N LEU A 2 51.57 33.39 11.96
CA LEU A 2 50.20 33.86 12.22
C LEU A 2 49.09 33.26 11.32
N SER A 3 49.23 32.05 10.76
CA SER A 3 48.17 31.46 9.90
C SER A 3 47.62 30.10 10.37
N VAL A 4 47.81 29.69 11.62
CA VAL A 4 47.52 28.29 12.04
C VAL A 4 46.16 28.10 12.74
N LEU A 5 45.25 29.10 12.77
CA LEU A 5 44.03 28.97 13.60
C LEU A 5 42.66 29.17 12.92
N VAL A 6 42.57 29.22 11.59
CA VAL A 6 41.26 29.39 10.91
C VAL A 6 40.74 28.14 10.18
N GLU A 7 41.54 27.07 10.05
CA GLU A 7 41.13 25.89 9.25
C GLU A 7 40.48 24.72 10.05
N ASN A 8 40.08 24.94 11.31
CA ASN A 8 39.58 23.86 12.18
C ASN A 8 38.06 23.78 12.37
N MET A 9 37.25 24.54 11.61
CA MET A 9 35.78 24.55 11.74
C MET A 9 35.07 24.17 10.44
N GLY A 10 35.43 23.04 9.83
CA GLY A 10 34.73 22.57 8.64
C GLY A 10 34.95 21.13 8.18
N LEU A 11 35.76 20.32 8.87
CA LEU A 11 36.20 19.02 8.32
C LEU A 11 35.94 17.79 9.22
N LEU A 12 35.14 17.94 10.29
CA LEU A 12 34.86 16.81 11.18
C LEU A 12 33.82 15.79 10.67
N CYS A 13 33.24 15.97 9.47
CA CYS A 13 32.28 15.01 8.92
C CYS A 13 32.79 14.21 7.71
N SER A 14 34.03 14.41 7.23
CA SER A 14 34.52 13.72 6.02
C SER A 14 35.94 13.13 6.11
N ARG A 15 36.57 13.12 7.29
CA ARG A 15 37.93 12.59 7.43
C ARG A 15 37.93 11.18 8.04
N ASN A 16 38.09 10.20 7.15
CA ASN A 16 38.56 8.84 7.43
C ASN A 16 37.59 7.94 8.24
N ARG A 17 36.39 7.69 7.71
CA ARG A 17 35.63 6.48 8.09
C ARG A 17 36.45 5.31 7.55
N ARG A 18 37.13 4.57 8.43
CA ARG A 18 37.69 3.26 8.07
C ARG A 18 36.58 2.52 7.33
N TYR A 19 36.84 2.03 6.12
CA TYR A 19 35.93 1.11 5.42
C TYR A 19 35.62 -0.03 6.41
N SER A 20 34.51 0.11 7.14
CA SER A 20 34.10 -0.82 8.17
C SER A 20 33.22 -1.84 7.49
N ALA A 21 33.31 -3.11 7.88
CA ALA A 21 32.37 -4.13 7.43
C ALA A 21 30.90 -3.71 7.67
N ALA A 22 30.66 -2.82 8.64
CA ALA A 22 29.35 -2.21 8.91
C ALA A 22 28.85 -1.30 7.76
N ASP A 23 29.73 -0.55 7.08
CA ASP A 23 29.36 0.29 5.94
C ASP A 23 29.08 -0.55 4.68
N ALA A 24 29.78 -1.69 4.54
CA ALA A 24 29.54 -2.63 3.45
C ALA A 24 28.19 -3.35 3.61
N GLU A 25 27.84 -3.72 4.84
CA GLU A 25 26.53 -4.30 5.17
C GLU A 25 25.40 -3.26 4.97
N GLU A 26 25.60 -2.02 5.40
CA GLU A 26 24.64 -0.91 5.18
C GLU A 26 24.43 -0.62 3.69
N ASN A 27 25.49 -0.65 2.89
CA ASN A 27 25.40 -0.52 1.43
C ASN A 27 24.69 -1.71 0.79
N ALA A 28 24.99 -2.94 1.21
CA ALA A 28 24.32 -4.14 0.68
C ALA A 28 22.81 -4.14 1.01
N GLN A 29 22.43 -3.67 2.20
CA GLN A 29 21.03 -3.46 2.57
C GLN A 29 20.37 -2.37 1.72
N THR A 30 21.08 -1.28 1.47
CA THR A 30 20.59 -0.17 0.62
C THR A 30 20.35 -0.65 -0.81
N GLU A 31 21.29 -1.39 -1.40
CA GLU A 31 21.17 -1.98 -2.73
C GLU A 31 19.98 -2.94 -2.83
N GLU A 32 19.75 -3.77 -1.82
CA GLU A 32 18.58 -4.66 -1.78
C GLU A 32 17.26 -3.88 -1.68
N ILE A 33 17.23 -2.78 -0.92
CA ILE A 33 16.05 -1.90 -0.85
C ILE A 33 15.77 -1.26 -2.21
N GLU A 34 16.78 -0.69 -2.87
CA GLU A 34 16.63 -0.10 -4.21
C GLU A 34 16.14 -1.12 -5.23
N ARG A 35 16.70 -2.34 -5.19
CA ARG A 35 16.27 -3.45 -6.05
C ARG A 35 14.80 -3.81 -5.85
N ARG A 36 14.32 -3.83 -4.60
CA ARG A 36 12.90 -4.08 -4.30
C ARG A 36 12.01 -2.96 -4.80
N ILE A 37 12.40 -1.70 -4.58
CA ILE A 37 11.65 -0.53 -5.05
C ILE A 37 11.51 -0.56 -6.57
N GLU A 38 12.57 -0.86 -7.33
CA GLU A 38 12.48 -0.95 -8.78
C GLU A 38 11.56 -2.09 -9.25
N GLN A 39 11.61 -3.24 -8.59
CA GLN A 39 10.74 -4.38 -8.90
C GLN A 39 9.27 -4.04 -8.66
N GLU A 40 8.95 -3.43 -7.51
CA GLU A 40 7.60 -2.98 -7.17
C GLU A 40 7.12 -1.90 -8.14
N THR A 41 7.96 -0.90 -8.44
CA THR A 41 7.64 0.17 -9.38
C THR A 41 7.34 -0.38 -10.78
N LYS A 42 8.09 -1.40 -11.22
CA LYS A 42 7.83 -2.06 -12.51
C LYS A 42 6.51 -2.84 -12.48
N ALA A 43 6.20 -3.53 -11.39
CA ALA A 43 4.92 -4.21 -11.24
C ALA A 43 3.75 -3.21 -11.24
N GLU A 44 3.87 -2.09 -10.53
CA GLU A 44 2.84 -1.05 -10.47
C GLU A 44 2.53 -0.42 -11.83
N LYS A 45 3.53 -0.26 -12.71
CA LYS A 45 3.33 0.24 -14.08
C LYS A 45 2.36 -0.63 -14.90
N HIS A 46 2.24 -1.92 -14.55
CA HIS A 46 1.33 -2.84 -15.22
C HIS A 46 -0.08 -2.89 -14.57
N ILE A 47 -0.28 -2.23 -13.43
CA ILE A 47 -1.57 -2.21 -12.72
C ILE A 47 -2.43 -1.06 -13.26
N GLN A 48 -3.63 -1.41 -13.75
CA GLN A 48 -4.63 -0.43 -14.19
C GLN A 48 -5.55 -0.06 -13.02
N LYS A 49 -5.46 1.19 -12.55
CA LYS A 49 -6.28 1.73 -11.47
C LYS A 49 -7.58 2.30 -12.05
N LEU A 50 -8.72 1.72 -11.67
CA LEU A 50 -10.05 2.13 -12.14
C LEU A 50 -10.84 2.77 -10.99
N LEU A 51 -11.51 3.89 -11.28
CA LEU A 51 -12.41 4.58 -10.35
C LEU A 51 -13.85 4.51 -10.87
N LEU A 52 -14.76 3.95 -10.08
CA LEU A 52 -16.18 3.92 -10.40
C LEU A 52 -16.91 5.05 -9.70
N LEU A 53 -17.54 5.93 -10.48
CA LEU A 53 -18.34 7.06 -9.99
C LEU A 53 -19.83 6.82 -10.21
N GLY A 54 -20.67 7.34 -9.32
CA GLY A 54 -22.13 7.27 -9.44
C GLY A 54 -22.84 7.61 -8.14
N ALA A 55 -24.13 7.93 -8.22
CA ALA A 55 -24.99 8.24 -7.08
C ALA A 55 -25.05 7.11 -6.04
N GLY A 56 -25.54 7.40 -4.83
CA GLY A 56 -25.87 6.35 -3.85
C GLY A 56 -26.70 5.24 -4.49
N GLU A 57 -26.45 3.99 -4.12
CA GLU A 57 -27.23 2.82 -4.57
C GLU A 57 -27.15 2.48 -6.08
N SER A 58 -26.34 3.20 -6.87
CA SER A 58 -26.19 2.99 -8.32
C SER A 58 -25.55 1.65 -8.75
N GLY A 59 -25.36 0.70 -7.83
CA GLY A 59 -24.80 -0.62 -8.14
C GLY A 59 -23.26 -0.71 -8.21
N LYS A 60 -22.52 0.33 -7.79
CA LYS A 60 -21.03 0.30 -7.77
C LYS A 60 -20.50 -0.93 -7.02
N SER A 61 -21.00 -1.18 -5.81
CA SER A 61 -20.61 -2.35 -5.01
C SER A 61 -20.95 -3.68 -5.69
N THR A 62 -22.00 -3.72 -6.50
CA THR A 62 -22.37 -4.90 -7.30
C THR A 62 -21.33 -5.16 -8.36
N ILE A 63 -20.86 -4.14 -9.09
CA ILE A 63 -19.80 -4.29 -10.10
C ILE A 63 -18.50 -4.81 -9.46
N PHE A 64 -18.09 -4.25 -8.31
CA PHE A 64 -16.92 -4.74 -7.59
C PHE A 64 -17.06 -6.22 -7.16
N LYS A 65 -18.25 -6.62 -6.68
CA LYS A 65 -18.54 -8.03 -6.35
C LYS A 65 -18.42 -8.94 -7.58
N GLN A 66 -18.91 -8.50 -8.74
CA GLN A 66 -18.77 -9.26 -9.99
C GLN A 66 -17.31 -9.38 -10.44
N ILE A 67 -16.51 -8.31 -10.33
CA ILE A 67 -15.08 -8.36 -10.65
C ILE A 67 -14.38 -9.41 -9.78
N LYS A 68 -14.67 -9.45 -8.48
CA LYS A 68 -14.13 -10.44 -7.56
C LYS A 68 -14.54 -11.87 -7.92
N LEU A 69 -15.79 -12.08 -8.33
CA LEU A 69 -16.25 -13.39 -8.79
C LEU A 69 -15.59 -13.86 -10.09
N LEU A 70 -15.35 -12.96 -11.04
CA LEU A 70 -14.83 -13.31 -12.37
C LEU A 70 -13.31 -13.42 -12.43
N PHE A 71 -12.59 -12.59 -11.68
CA PHE A 71 -11.14 -12.41 -11.84
C PHE A 71 -10.32 -12.72 -10.58
N GLN A 72 -10.95 -13.01 -9.44
CA GLN A 72 -10.28 -13.39 -8.20
C GLN A 72 -10.74 -14.78 -7.75
N THR A 73 -10.31 -15.21 -6.57
CA THR A 73 -10.64 -16.53 -5.99
C THR A 73 -12.07 -16.61 -5.42
N GLY A 74 -12.95 -15.66 -5.77
CA GLY A 74 -14.30 -15.56 -5.20
C GLY A 74 -14.30 -15.01 -3.77
N PHE A 75 -15.30 -15.41 -2.98
CA PHE A 75 -15.51 -14.98 -1.60
C PHE A 75 -15.07 -16.07 -0.62
N ASP A 76 -14.34 -15.70 0.43
CA ASP A 76 -13.97 -16.64 1.48
C ASP A 76 -15.11 -16.85 2.49
N GLU A 77 -15.00 -17.90 3.30
CA GLU A 77 -16.03 -18.28 4.28
C GLU A 77 -16.28 -17.20 5.34
N ALA A 78 -15.23 -16.46 5.74
CA ALA A 78 -15.36 -15.40 6.74
C ALA A 78 -16.14 -14.20 6.17
N GLU A 79 -15.89 -13.85 4.92
CA GLU A 79 -16.58 -12.81 4.18
C GLU A 79 -18.02 -13.20 3.89
N LEU A 80 -18.28 -14.44 3.48
CA LEU A 80 -19.64 -14.95 3.30
C LEU A 80 -20.45 -14.84 4.60
N ARG A 81 -19.84 -15.21 5.74
CA ARG A 81 -20.45 -15.03 7.07
C ARG A 81 -20.73 -13.57 7.40
N SER A 82 -19.85 -12.65 6.97
CA SER A 82 -20.06 -11.22 7.17
C SER A 82 -21.28 -10.68 6.40
N TYR A 83 -21.68 -11.32 5.29
CA TYR A 83 -22.86 -10.92 4.52
C TYR A 83 -24.18 -11.38 5.16
N ILE A 84 -24.19 -12.42 5.99
CA ILE A 84 -25.40 -12.93 6.65
C ILE A 84 -26.18 -11.84 7.40
N PRO A 85 -25.58 -11.08 8.36
CA PRO A 85 -26.30 -10.03 9.06
C PRO A 85 -26.78 -8.90 8.13
N VAL A 86 -26.03 -8.60 7.06
CA VAL A 86 -26.41 -7.60 6.05
C VAL A 86 -27.66 -8.05 5.28
N ILE A 87 -27.71 -9.33 4.89
CA ILE A 87 -28.88 -9.91 4.22
C ILE A 87 -30.10 -9.85 5.14
N HIS A 88 -29.95 -10.25 6.41
CA HIS A 88 -31.03 -10.17 7.38
C HIS A 88 -31.55 -8.74 7.56
N ALA A 89 -30.65 -7.76 7.68
CA ALA A 89 -31.02 -6.35 7.79
C ALA A 89 -31.77 -5.86 6.55
N ASN A 90 -31.30 -6.19 5.35
CA ASN A 90 -31.95 -5.80 4.09
C ASN A 90 -33.35 -6.40 3.97
N VAL A 91 -33.54 -7.67 4.35
CA VAL A 91 -34.85 -8.34 4.35
C VAL A 91 -35.79 -7.66 5.35
N TYR A 92 -35.34 -7.45 6.59
CA TYR A 92 -36.13 -6.79 7.61
C TYR A 92 -36.54 -5.37 7.19
N GLN A 93 -35.59 -4.57 6.68
CA GLN A 93 -35.86 -3.21 6.21
C GLN A 93 -36.89 -3.22 5.08
N THR A 94 -36.77 -4.14 4.12
CA THR A 94 -37.72 -4.27 3.01
C THR A 94 -39.14 -4.60 3.50
N ILE A 95 -39.27 -5.49 4.48
CA ILE A 95 -40.56 -5.84 5.08
C ILE A 95 -41.14 -4.67 5.87
N LYS A 96 -40.31 -4.00 6.69
CA LYS A 96 -40.73 -2.86 7.50
C LYS A 96 -41.26 -1.72 6.64
N VAL A 97 -40.53 -1.35 5.59
CA VAL A 97 -40.93 -0.29 4.66
C VAL A 97 -42.24 -0.64 3.95
N ARG A 98 -42.48 -1.92 3.61
CA ARG A 98 -43.73 -2.36 2.97
C ARG A 98 -44.96 -2.29 3.89
N ASN A 99 -44.78 -2.45 5.20
CA ASN A 99 -45.88 -2.49 6.17
C ASN A 99 -46.27 -1.11 6.74
N THR A 100 -45.59 -0.05 6.32
CA THR A 100 -45.91 1.37 6.61
C THR A 100 -46.38 2.05 5.35
#